data_AF-A0A510UEM7-F1
#
_entry.id   AF-A0A510UEM7-F1
#
_cell.length_a   1.000
_cell.length_b   1.000
_cell.length_c   1.000
_cell.angle_alpha   90.00
_cell.angle_beta   90.00
_cell.angle_gamma   90.00
#
_symmetry.space_group_name_H-M   'P 1'
#
loop_
_entity.id
_entity.type
_entity.pdbx_description
1 polymer ?
#
loop_
_entity_poly.entity_id
_entity_poly.type
_entity_poly.pdbx_seq_one_letter_code
_entity_poly.pdbx_strand_id
1 'polypeptide(L)'
;MTDYLSNEVHVEKSVGIPGVLYAQVNVEDVNVTIGRVDANRIAVYANTTADVEIMNQLTQNLALSLEFSAIPEYDKKTGEIYLKALRLEKFEDQNGELPQDIAALLKPAVSIIGYALSNEPAYKLDSNKLKESLIKSSEPNLVIKNNKLVIELFD
;
A
#
# COMPACT_ATOMS: atom_id res chain seq x y z
N MET A 1 3.24 -8.35 -8.49
CA MET A 1 2.91 -7.13 -7.73
C MET A 1 2.79 -7.46 -6.26
N THR A 2 1.84 -8.31 -5.85
CA THR A 2 1.75 -8.82 -4.46
C THR A 2 3.11 -9.25 -3.92
N ASP A 3 3.76 -10.23 -4.55
CA ASP A 3 5.07 -10.73 -4.07
C ASP A 3 6.17 -9.65 -4.05
N TYR A 4 6.09 -8.64 -4.93
CA TYR A 4 7.08 -7.56 -4.95
C TYR A 4 6.84 -6.60 -3.78
N LEU A 5 5.60 -6.14 -3.60
CA LEU A 5 5.23 -5.24 -2.51
C LEU A 5 5.43 -5.86 -1.14
N SER A 6 5.01 -7.12 -0.94
CA SER A 6 5.21 -7.79 0.35
C SER A 6 6.69 -7.94 0.73
N ASN A 7 7.60 -7.98 -0.25
CA ASN A 7 9.03 -8.10 0.01
C ASN A 7 9.74 -6.75 0.16
N GLU A 8 9.22 -5.67 -0.43
CA GLU A 8 9.89 -4.37 -0.45
C GLU A 8 9.27 -3.37 0.54
N VAL A 9 7.98 -3.49 0.84
CA VAL A 9 7.29 -2.59 1.76
C VAL A 9 7.52 -3.06 3.20
N HIS A 10 8.43 -2.38 3.89
CA HIS A 10 8.62 -2.49 5.31
C HIS A 10 8.22 -1.19 6.00
N VAL A 11 7.06 -1.19 6.63
CA VAL A 11 6.60 -0.05 7.43
C VAL A 11 6.70 -0.44 8.89
N GLU A 12 7.68 0.14 9.59
CA GLU A 12 7.76 0.17 11.04
C GLU A 12 7.88 1.65 11.44
N LYS A 13 6.76 2.24 11.86
CA LYS A 13 6.67 3.68 12.13
C LYS A 13 5.80 3.99 13.34
N SER A 14 6.17 5.05 14.03
CA SER A 14 5.45 5.53 15.20
C SER A 14 4.49 6.68 14.85
N VAL A 15 3.35 6.73 15.55
CA VAL A 15 2.36 7.81 15.47
C VAL A 15 1.95 8.28 16.87
N GLY A 16 1.61 9.56 16.98
CA GLY A 16 1.10 10.15 18.23
C GLY A 16 2.18 10.75 19.13
N ILE A 17 1.87 10.88 20.42
CA ILE A 17 2.70 11.52 21.44
C ILE A 17 2.96 10.50 22.55
N PRO A 18 4.23 10.09 22.76
CA PRO A 18 4.61 9.18 23.83
C PRO A 18 4.10 9.62 25.20
N GLY A 19 3.60 8.67 26.00
CA GLY A 19 3.03 8.91 27.33
C GLY A 19 1.65 9.57 27.36
N VAL A 20 1.06 9.88 26.21
CA VAL A 20 -0.32 10.40 26.10
C VAL A 20 -1.17 9.48 25.23
N LEU A 21 -0.82 9.35 23.95
CA LEU A 21 -1.49 8.48 23.00
C LEU A 21 -0.51 8.21 21.87
N TYR A 22 0.03 7.00 21.81
CA TYR A 22 1.14 6.62 20.95
C TYR A 22 0.89 5.24 20.35
N ALA A 23 1.29 5.02 19.10
CA ALA A 23 1.30 3.69 18.53
C ALA A 23 2.54 3.44 17.66
N GLN A 24 3.04 2.20 17.70
CA GLN A 24 4.00 1.68 16.74
C GLN A 24 3.27 0.76 15.79
N VAL A 25 3.31 1.09 14.49
CA VAL A 25 2.52 0.44 13.44
C VAL A 25 3.43 -0.36 12.53
N ASN A 26 3.00 -1.59 12.23
CA ASN A 26 3.65 -2.52 11.33
C ASN A 26 2.71 -2.91 10.19
N VAL A 27 3.24 -3.01 8.96
CA VAL A 27 2.54 -3.63 7.81
C VAL A 27 3.10 -5.02 7.61
N GLU A 28 2.25 -6.04 7.68
CA GLU A 28 2.65 -7.45 7.63
C GLU A 28 2.49 -8.04 6.23
N ASP A 29 1.32 -7.86 5.64
CA ASP A 29 0.98 -8.40 4.32
C ASP A 29 0.38 -7.32 3.43
N VAL A 30 0.79 -7.31 2.16
CA VAL A 30 0.20 -6.45 1.12
C VAL A 30 -0.27 -7.31 -0.06
N ASN A 31 -1.54 -7.19 -0.41
CA ASN A 31 -2.13 -7.90 -1.56
C ASN A 31 -2.71 -6.91 -2.57
N VAL A 32 -2.46 -7.13 -3.87
CA VAL A 32 -2.99 -6.28 -4.93
C VAL A 32 -3.96 -7.05 -5.82
N THR A 33 -5.14 -6.46 -6.07
CA THR A 33 -6.12 -6.97 -7.03
C THR A 33 -6.46 -5.91 -8.07
N ILE A 34 -6.50 -6.30 -9.35
CA ILE A 34 -6.62 -5.36 -10.47
C ILE A 34 -8.05 -5.36 -11.03
N GLY A 35 -8.62 -4.18 -11.26
CA GLY A 35 -9.88 -3.99 -12.00
C GLY A 35 -11.15 -4.36 -11.21
N ARG A 36 -11.19 -4.10 -9.90
CA ARG A 36 -12.35 -4.35 -9.04
C ARG A 36 -13.03 -3.10 -8.46
N VAL A 37 -12.34 -1.95 -8.45
CA VAL A 37 -12.83 -0.72 -7.80
C VAL A 37 -13.43 0.22 -8.84
N ASP A 38 -12.57 0.84 -9.65
CA ASP A 38 -12.92 1.72 -10.78
C ASP A 38 -12.12 1.29 -12.01
N ALA A 39 -12.53 1.73 -13.20
CA ALA A 39 -11.92 1.29 -14.48
C ALA A 39 -10.38 1.52 -14.55
N ASN A 40 -9.86 2.53 -13.85
CA ASN A 40 -8.45 2.89 -13.81
C ASN A 40 -7.79 2.66 -12.44
N ARG A 41 -8.47 2.01 -11.49
CA ARG A 41 -7.97 1.77 -10.13
C ARG A 41 -7.80 0.29 -9.84
N ILE A 42 -6.84 0.02 -8.96
CA ILE A 42 -6.60 -1.29 -8.39
C ILE A 42 -6.88 -1.24 -6.88
N ALA A 43 -7.28 -2.36 -6.30
CA ALA A 43 -7.40 -2.50 -4.86
C ALA A 43 -6.09 -3.04 -4.26
N VAL A 44 -5.74 -2.51 -3.10
CA VAL A 44 -4.55 -2.85 -2.33
C VAL A 44 -5.01 -3.14 -0.91
N TYR A 45 -4.89 -4.39 -0.47
CA TYR A 45 -5.20 -4.82 0.87
C TYR A 45 -3.93 -4.85 1.69
N ALA A 46 -3.96 -4.29 2.89
CA ALA A 46 -2.85 -4.32 3.83
C ALA A 46 -3.31 -4.83 5.19
N ASN A 47 -2.68 -5.89 5.70
CA ASN A 47 -2.84 -6.29 7.10
C ASN A 47 -1.77 -5.60 7.93
N THR A 48 -2.19 -5.05 9.06
CA THR A 48 -1.34 -4.23 9.92
C THR A 48 -1.53 -4.58 11.37
N THR A 49 -0.46 -4.52 12.13
CA THR A 49 -0.49 -4.61 13.59
C THR A 49 -0.04 -3.30 14.20
N ALA A 50 -0.55 -2.99 15.39
CA ALA A 50 -0.12 -1.82 16.13
C ALA A 50 -0.06 -2.08 17.62
N ASP A 51 1.04 -1.67 18.24
CA ASP A 51 1.18 -1.58 19.69
C ASP A 51 0.81 -0.17 20.13
N VAL A 52 -0.30 -0.03 20.88
CA VAL A 52 -0.87 1.26 21.27
C VAL A 52 -0.74 1.49 22.77
N GLU A 53 -0.18 2.63 23.13
CA GLU A 53 -0.05 3.11 24.50
C GLU A 53 -0.97 4.31 24.72
N ILE A 54 -1.77 4.27 25.79
CA ILE A 54 -2.68 5.34 26.19
C ILE A 54 -2.31 5.77 27.61
N MET A 55 -1.94 7.04 27.80
CA MET A 55 -1.69 7.64 29.13
C MET A 55 -0.73 6.83 30.04
N ASN A 56 0.38 6.29 29.50
CA ASN A 56 1.32 5.39 30.20
C ASN A 56 0.65 4.12 30.79
N GLN A 57 -0.52 3.73 30.29
CA GLN A 57 -1.15 2.46 30.66
C GLN A 57 -0.51 1.30 29.88
N LEU A 58 -0.97 0.09 30.17
CA LEU A 58 -0.52 -1.11 29.47
C LEU A 58 -0.76 -1.00 27.96
N THR A 59 0.24 -1.38 27.18
CA THR A 59 0.18 -1.47 25.72
C THR A 59 -0.92 -2.42 25.27
N GLN A 60 -1.76 -1.96 24.35
CA GLN A 60 -2.80 -2.75 23.70
C GLN A 60 -2.37 -3.10 22.28
N ASN A 61 -2.57 -4.36 21.89
CA ASN A 61 -2.30 -4.83 20.55
C ASN A 61 -3.54 -4.67 19.69
N LEU A 62 -3.37 -4.13 18.49
CA LEU A 62 -4.41 -4.01 17.47
C LEU A 62 -3.99 -4.70 16.19
N ALA A 63 -4.97 -5.23 15.47
CA ALA A 63 -4.77 -5.79 14.16
C ALA A 63 -5.84 -5.22 13.22
N LEU A 64 -5.42 -4.48 12.19
CA LEU A 64 -6.31 -3.84 11.23
C LEU A 64 -6.08 -4.40 9.83
N SER A 65 -7.18 -4.69 9.14
CA SER A 65 -7.19 -4.90 7.70
C SER A 65 -7.62 -3.61 7.01
N LEU A 66 -6.76 -3.10 6.13
CA LEU A 66 -6.98 -1.87 5.37
C LEU A 66 -7.20 -2.22 3.90
N GLU A 67 -8.20 -1.60 3.28
CA GLU A 67 -8.40 -1.64 1.84
C GLU A 67 -8.17 -0.23 1.29
N PHE A 68 -7.17 -0.11 0.44
CA PHE A 68 -6.92 1.07 -0.36
C PHE A 68 -7.32 0.82 -1.81
N SER A 69 -7.67 1.88 -2.51
CA SER A 69 -7.59 1.90 -3.96
C SER A 69 -6.44 2.80 -4.41
N ALA A 70 -5.81 2.47 -5.53
CA ALA A 70 -4.71 3.25 -6.11
C ALA A 70 -4.78 3.30 -7.64
N ILE A 71 -4.17 4.33 -8.23
CA ILE A 71 -3.93 4.45 -9.67
C ILE A 71 -2.48 3.99 -9.93
N PRO A 72 -2.29 2.92 -10.72
CA PRO A 72 -0.95 2.47 -11.07
C PRO A 72 -0.34 3.41 -12.12
N GLU A 73 0.88 3.88 -11.87
CA GLU A 73 1.63 4.76 -12.77
C GLU A 73 2.98 4.15 -13.12
N TYR A 74 3.33 4.19 -14.40
CA TYR A 74 4.60 3.65 -14.90
C TYR A 74 5.66 4.75 -15.01
N ASP A 75 6.80 4.57 -14.32
CA ASP A 75 7.99 5.39 -14.51
C ASP A 75 8.80 4.84 -15.68
N LYS A 76 8.77 5.59 -16.80
CA LYS A 76 9.48 5.25 -18.04
C LYS A 76 11.00 5.20 -17.89
N LYS A 77 11.58 5.97 -16.97
CA LYS A 77 13.05 6.04 -16.79
C LYS A 77 13.54 4.81 -16.06
N THR A 78 12.86 4.42 -14.99
CA THR A 78 13.31 3.32 -14.13
C THR A 78 12.74 1.97 -14.55
N GLY A 79 11.60 1.96 -15.25
CA GLY A 79 10.85 0.75 -15.58
C GLY A 79 10.05 0.22 -14.40
N GLU A 80 9.66 1.10 -13.47
CA GLU A 80 8.95 0.78 -12.25
C GLU A 80 7.48 1.16 -12.35
N ILE A 81 6.61 0.43 -11.64
CA ILE A 81 5.19 0.76 -11.50
C ILE A 81 4.96 1.18 -10.06
N TYR A 82 4.46 2.39 -9.86
CA TYR A 82 4.11 2.94 -8.54
C TYR A 82 2.59 2.94 -8.33
N LEU A 83 2.18 2.93 -7.07
CA LEU A 83 0.77 3.04 -6.67
C LEU A 83 0.50 4.47 -6.21
N LYS A 84 -0.06 5.31 -7.09
CA LYS A 84 -0.32 6.71 -6.80
C LYS A 84 -1.79 6.94 -6.44
N ALA A 85 -2.07 8.12 -5.91
CA ALA A 85 -3.40 8.53 -5.48
C ALA A 85 -4.08 7.49 -4.55
N LEU A 86 -3.35 6.95 -3.57
CA LEU A 86 -3.92 6.02 -2.61
C LEU A 86 -5.09 6.67 -1.86
N ARG A 87 -6.20 5.93 -1.80
CA ARG A 87 -7.42 6.32 -1.09
C ARG A 87 -7.82 5.16 -0.21
N LEU A 88 -7.98 5.38 1.09
CA LEU A 88 -8.56 4.38 1.98
C LEU A 88 -10.04 4.21 1.61
N GLU A 89 -10.44 3.00 1.25
CA GLU A 89 -11.83 2.64 0.97
C GLU A 89 -12.48 2.06 2.22
N LYS A 90 -11.75 1.23 2.95
CA LYS A 90 -12.27 0.50 4.11
C LYS A 90 -11.17 0.20 5.11
N PHE A 91 -11.54 0.10 6.37
CA PHE A 91 -10.73 -0.53 7.40
C PHE A 91 -11.62 -1.38 8.30
N GLU A 92 -11.06 -2.46 8.83
CA GLU A 92 -11.71 -3.37 9.78
C GLU A 92 -10.71 -3.74 10.88
N ASP A 93 -11.17 -3.77 12.13
CA ASP A 93 -10.42 -4.35 13.23
C ASP A 93 -10.69 -5.85 13.27
N GLN A 94 -9.61 -6.64 13.23
CA GLN A 94 -9.67 -8.10 13.18
C GLN A 94 -10.14 -8.71 14.51
N ASN A 95 -10.02 -7.96 15.61
CA ASN A 95 -10.34 -8.43 16.96
C ASN A 95 -11.70 -7.95 17.48
N GLY A 96 -12.42 -7.09 16.76
CA GLY A 96 -13.74 -6.60 17.15
C GLY A 96 -13.97 -5.13 16.89
N GLU A 97 -14.62 -4.42 17.81
CA GLU A 97 -14.83 -2.98 17.69
C GLU A 97 -13.59 -2.21 18.17
N LEU A 98 -13.13 -1.32 17.30
CA LEU A 98 -12.01 -0.44 17.58
C LEU A 98 -12.33 0.48 18.79
N PRO A 99 -11.45 0.57 19.81
CA PRO A 99 -11.65 1.50 20.92
C PRO A 99 -11.81 2.95 20.42
N GLN A 100 -12.78 3.70 20.94
CA GLN A 100 -13.01 5.09 20.50
C GLN A 100 -11.79 5.99 20.76
N ASP A 101 -11.06 5.72 21.86
CA ASP A 101 -9.93 6.53 22.31
C ASP A 101 -8.75 6.52 21.33
N ILE A 102 -8.68 5.53 20.45
CA ILE A 102 -7.58 5.37 19.48
C ILE A 102 -7.93 5.89 18.08
N ALA A 103 -9.16 6.35 17.86
CA ALA A 103 -9.62 6.87 16.57
C ALA A 103 -8.75 8.05 16.07
N ALA A 104 -8.18 8.84 16.99
CA ALA A 104 -7.29 9.95 16.67
C ALA A 104 -5.97 9.50 16.01
N LEU A 105 -5.54 8.25 16.22
CA LEU A 105 -4.33 7.69 15.63
C LEU A 105 -4.55 7.10 14.23
N LEU A 106 -5.80 6.79 13.86
CA LEU A 106 -6.11 6.13 12.58
C LEU A 106 -5.65 6.97 11.39
N LYS A 107 -6.05 8.25 11.33
CA LYS A 107 -5.72 9.13 10.19
C LYS A 107 -4.21 9.27 9.97
N PRO A 108 -3.37 9.59 10.99
CA PRO A 108 -1.94 9.65 10.79
C PRO A 108 -1.32 8.28 10.46
N ALA A 109 -1.78 7.19 11.08
CA ALA A 109 -1.29 5.83 10.76
C ALA A 109 -1.57 5.46 9.30
N VAL A 110 -2.82 5.63 8.85
CA VAL A 110 -3.23 5.40 7.45
C VAL A 110 -2.42 6.27 6.48
N SER A 111 -2.13 7.52 6.85
CA SER A 111 -1.34 8.43 6.01
C SER A 111 0.11 7.96 5.85
N ILE A 112 0.73 7.43 6.91
CA ILE A 112 2.09 6.87 6.86
C ILE A 112 2.13 5.61 6.01
N ILE A 113 1.16 4.70 6.20
CA ILE A 113 1.05 3.47 5.40
C ILE A 113 0.84 3.81 3.93
N GLY A 114 -0.10 4.71 3.63
CA GLY A 114 -0.35 5.19 2.27
C GLY A 114 0.89 5.85 1.67
N TYR A 115 1.62 6.65 2.45
CA TYR A 115 2.86 7.25 1.97
C TYR A 115 3.90 6.19 1.60
N ALA A 116 4.13 5.19 2.45
CA ALA A 116 5.07 4.10 2.16
C ALA A 116 4.67 3.33 0.90
N LEU A 117 3.40 2.89 0.80
CA LEU A 117 2.88 2.19 -0.38
C LEU A 117 2.98 3.01 -1.67
N SER A 118 2.98 4.34 -1.57
CA SER A 118 3.07 5.23 -2.74
C SER A 118 4.50 5.50 -3.22
N ASN A 119 5.48 5.35 -2.33
CA ASN A 119 6.88 5.69 -2.62
C ASN A 119 7.75 4.46 -2.91
N GLU A 120 7.28 3.27 -2.56
CA GLU A 120 7.91 2.03 -3.01
C GLU A 120 7.32 1.58 -4.35
N PRO A 121 8.15 1.07 -5.28
CA PRO A 121 7.65 0.48 -6.51
C PRO A 121 6.84 -0.78 -6.19
N ALA A 122 5.67 -0.92 -6.80
CA ALA A 122 4.85 -2.13 -6.71
C ALA A 122 5.26 -3.23 -7.69
N TYR A 123 6.06 -2.86 -8.68
CA TYR A 123 6.69 -3.76 -9.62
C TYR A 123 7.85 -3.07 -10.30
N LYS A 124 8.85 -3.85 -10.71
CA LYS A 124 9.97 -3.37 -11.52
C LYS A 124 10.22 -4.35 -12.65
N LEU A 125 10.32 -3.82 -13.87
CA LEU A 125 10.72 -4.61 -15.04
C LEU A 125 12.17 -5.10 -14.87
N ASP A 126 12.35 -6.40 -15.05
CA ASP A 126 13.64 -7.06 -15.00
C ASP A 126 14.37 -6.90 -16.34
N SER A 127 15.38 -6.04 -16.34
CA SER A 127 16.17 -5.74 -17.54
C SER A 127 17.02 -6.92 -18.03
N ASN A 128 17.19 -7.97 -17.23
CA ASN A 128 17.89 -9.19 -17.66
C ASN A 128 17.02 -10.07 -18.56
N LYS A 129 15.70 -9.87 -18.56
CA LYS A 129 14.78 -10.54 -19.47
C LYS A 129 14.63 -9.72 -20.74
N LEU A 130 15.04 -10.29 -21.87
CA LEU A 130 15.02 -9.63 -23.18
C LEU A 130 13.68 -8.93 -23.48
N LYS A 131 12.55 -9.59 -23.20
CA LYS A 131 11.21 -9.02 -23.42
C LYS A 131 10.96 -7.77 -22.57
N GLU A 132 11.29 -7.81 -21.29
CA GLU A 132 11.05 -6.68 -20.37
C GLU A 132 12.00 -5.51 -20.64
N SER A 133 13.23 -5.79 -21.09
CA SER A 133 14.19 -4.78 -21.57
C SER A 133 13.67 -4.03 -22.81
N LEU A 134 13.13 -4.75 -23.79
CA LEU A 134 12.53 -4.13 -24.98
C LEU A 134 11.32 -3.25 -24.64
N ILE A 135 10.47 -3.69 -23.69
CA ILE A 135 9.33 -2.92 -23.19
C ILE A 135 9.83 -1.60 -22.57
N LYS A 136 10.84 -1.67 -21.70
CA LYS A 136 11.40 -0.48 -21.05
C LYS A 136 11.93 0.56 -22.04
N SER A 137 12.54 0.12 -23.15
CA SER A 137 13.07 1.02 -24.18
C SER A 137 12.02 1.66 -25.10
N SER A 138 10.74 1.28 -24.99
CA SER A 138 9.67 1.66 -25.94
C SER A 138 8.68 2.73 -25.44
N GLU A 139 8.95 3.36 -24.29
CA GLU A 139 8.09 4.39 -23.67
C GLU A 139 6.58 4.04 -23.53
N PRO A 140 6.24 2.83 -23.08
CA PRO A 140 4.90 2.29 -23.22
C PRO A 140 3.85 2.96 -22.33
N ASN A 141 2.58 2.75 -22.69
CA ASN A 141 1.42 3.15 -21.90
C ASN A 141 0.96 2.01 -20.98
N LEU A 142 0.69 2.32 -19.72
CA LEU A 142 0.15 1.36 -18.75
C LEU A 142 -1.38 1.46 -18.72
N VAL A 143 -2.07 0.37 -19.05
CA VAL A 143 -3.54 0.33 -19.07
C VAL A 143 -4.06 -0.86 -18.27
N ILE A 144 -5.26 -0.73 -17.71
CA ILE A 144 -5.98 -1.86 -17.10
C ILE A 144 -6.90 -2.47 -18.16
N LYS A 145 -6.66 -3.74 -18.52
CA LYS A 145 -7.52 -4.50 -19.44
C LYS A 145 -7.76 -5.90 -18.86
N ASN A 146 -9.02 -6.33 -18.81
CA ASN A 146 -9.42 -7.67 -18.34
C ASN A 146 -8.79 -8.06 -17.00
N ASN A 147 -8.88 -7.15 -16.00
CA ASN A 147 -8.31 -7.35 -14.66
C ASN A 147 -6.79 -7.58 -14.63
N LYS A 148 -6.07 -7.06 -15.63
CA LYS A 148 -4.61 -7.10 -15.72
C LYS A 148 -4.06 -5.74 -16.06
N LEU A 149 -2.84 -5.47 -15.58
CA LEU A 149 -2.03 -4.39 -16.10
C LEU A 149 -1.38 -4.85 -17.39
N VAL A 150 -1.62 -4.08 -18.45
CA VAL A 150 -1.08 -4.29 -19.77
C VAL A 150 -0.18 -3.11 -20.10
N ILE A 151 1.02 -3.41 -20.53
CA ILE A 151 1.98 -2.42 -21.02
C ILE A 151 1.88 -2.45 -22.54
N GLU A 152 1.34 -1.38 -23.13
CA GLU A 152 1.14 -1.26 -24.58
C GLU A 152 2.30 -0.48 -25.20
N LEU A 153 2.91 -1.06 -26.24
CA LEU A 153 4.14 -0.56 -26.85
C LEU A 153 3.88 0.51 -27.92
N PHE A 154 2.63 0.66 -28.37
CA PHE A 154 2.19 1.58 -29.41
C PHE A 154 0.74 2.01 -29.12
N ASP A 155 0.39 3.25 -29.47
CA ASP A 155 -1.00 3.73 -29.51
C ASP A 155 -1.77 3.16 -30.71
#